data_AF-A0A959EZP5-F1
#
_entry.id   AF-A0A959EZP5-F1
#
_cell.length_a   1.000
_cell.length_b   1.000
_cell.length_c   1.000
_cell.angle_alpha   90.00
_cell.angle_beta   90.00
_cell.angle_gamma   90.00
#
_symmetry.space_group_name_H-M   'P 1'
#
loop_
_entity.id
_entity.type
_entity.pdbx_description
1 polymer ?
#
loop_
_entity_poly.entity_id
_entity_poly.type
_entity_poly.pdbx_seq_one_letter_code
_entity_poly.pdbx_strand_id
1 'polypeptide(L)' 'ASLLRAIKPGMSTKGLISLSYLRQHLAEYISEDSFEALRLPLSIAVCNLHSGKTEIVESGKLFEAVMASSAIPLVFNP' A
#
# COMPACT_ATOMS: atom_id res chain seq x y z
N ALA A 1 17.48 1.49 -11.29
CA ALA A 1 17.79 2.73 -10.55
C ALA A 1 17.37 2.53 -9.10
N SER A 2 18.29 2.75 -8.17
CA SER A 2 18.38 2.02 -6.90
C SER A 2 17.40 2.46 -5.81
N LEU A 3 16.62 1.51 -5.27
CA LEU A 3 15.83 1.63 -4.03
C LEU A 3 16.68 2.08 -2.82
N LEU A 4 18.00 1.87 -2.89
CA LEU A 4 18.95 2.22 -1.82
C LEU A 4 19.06 3.74 -1.57
N ARG A 5 18.53 4.59 -2.45
CA ARG A 5 18.53 6.06 -2.25
C ARG A 5 17.38 6.56 -1.36
N ALA A 6 16.40 5.73 -1.02
CA ALA A 6 15.30 6.13 -0.14
C ALA A 6 15.71 6.18 1.35
N ILE A 7 16.88 5.63 1.71
CA ILE A 7 17.35 5.53 3.10
C ILE A 7 18.37 6.66 3.35
N LYS A 8 17.95 7.76 3.99
CA LYS A 8 18.85 8.84 4.43
C LYS A 8 19.29 8.61 5.89
N PRO A 9 20.59 8.68 6.22
CA PRO A 9 21.05 8.60 7.60
C PRO A 9 20.55 9.82 8.40
N GLY A 10 19.85 9.57 9.51
CA GLY A 10 19.16 10.60 10.32
C GLY A 10 17.63 10.54 10.27
N MET A 11 17.04 9.66 9.45
CA MET A 11 15.60 9.41 9.46
C MET A 11 15.23 8.56 10.69
N SER A 12 14.35 9.07 11.56
CA SER A 12 13.86 8.32 12.71
C SER A 12 13.23 7.00 12.22
N THR A 13 13.56 5.87 12.83
CA THR A 13 13.03 4.54 12.47
C THR A 13 11.51 4.44 12.60
N LYS A 14 10.87 5.39 13.31
CA LYS A 14 9.41 5.55 13.33
C LYS A 14 8.81 5.98 11.98
N GLY A 15 9.61 6.62 11.12
CA GLY A 15 9.23 7.12 9.79
C GLY A 15 9.50 6.13 8.65
N LEU A 16 10.12 4.97 8.92
CA LEU A 16 10.06 3.80 8.03
C LEU A 16 8.68 3.12 8.16
N ILE A 17 7.67 3.90 7.78
CA ILE A 17 6.36 3.56 7.25
C ILE A 17 5.69 2.30 7.84
N SER A 18 5.00 2.45 8.97
CA SER A 18 4.06 1.44 9.40
C SER A 18 2.84 1.48 8.47
N LEU A 19 2.49 0.35 7.84
CA LEU A 19 1.23 0.18 7.09
C LEU A 19 0.01 0.58 7.94
N SER A 20 0.12 0.47 9.26
CA SER A 20 -0.88 0.92 10.23
C SER A 20 -1.20 2.40 10.12
N TYR A 21 -0.22 3.28 9.89
CA TYR A 21 -0.47 4.73 9.73
C TYR A 21 -1.27 5.02 8.45
N LEU A 22 -0.89 4.40 7.34
CA LEU A 22 -1.61 4.54 6.08
C LEU A 22 -3.03 4.00 6.20
N ARG A 23 -3.21 2.83 6.83
CA ARG A 23 -4.54 2.26 7.10
C ARG A 23 -5.41 3.21 7.91
N GLN A 24 -4.86 3.83 8.96
CA GLN A 24 -5.58 4.80 9.77
C GLN A 24 -6.00 6.02 8.92
N HIS A 25 -5.10 6.57 8.12
CA HIS A 25 -5.42 7.69 7.23
C HIS A 25 -6.49 7.32 6.21
N LEU A 26 -6.43 6.14 5.60
CA LEU A 26 -7.47 5.68 4.67
C LEU A 26 -8.84 5.61 5.37
N ALA A 27 -8.89 5.09 6.60
CA ALA A 27 -10.12 5.00 7.39
C ALA A 27 -10.68 6.36 7.83
N GLU A 28 -9.86 7.41 7.90
CA GLU A 28 -10.32 8.77 8.21
C GLU A 28 -11.11 9.40 7.04
N TYR A 29 -10.82 9.01 5.80
CA TYR A 29 -11.45 9.59 4.60
C TYR A 29 -12.41 8.65 3.87
N ILE A 30 -12.28 7.34 4.07
CA ILE A 30 -13.08 6.32 3.39
C ILE A 30 -13.81 5.50 4.45
N SER A 31 -15.14 5.57 4.42
CA SER A 31 -16.00 4.99 5.46
C SER A 31 -16.03 3.46 5.48
N GLU A 32 -15.83 2.83 4.31
CA GLU A 32 -16.00 1.39 4.12
C GLU A 32 -14.77 0.80 3.41
N ASP A 33 -14.22 -0.28 3.97
CA ASP A 33 -13.01 -0.98 3.45
C ASP A 33 -13.38 -1.94 2.31
N SER A 34 -13.97 -1.41 1.24
CA SER A 34 -14.49 -2.16 0.08
C SER A 34 -14.48 -1.32 -1.18
N PHE A 35 -14.19 -1.95 -2.33
CA PHE A 35 -14.21 -1.29 -3.64
C PHE A 35 -15.62 -0.87 -4.05
N GLU A 36 -16.62 -1.67 -3.65
CA GLU A 36 -18.04 -1.48 -3.94
C GLU A 36 -18.62 -0.21 -3.28
N ALA A 37 -17.98 0.27 -2.22
CA ALA A 37 -18.36 1.52 -1.55
C ALA A 37 -17.89 2.78 -2.28
N LEU A 38 -17.01 2.64 -3.29
CA LEU A 38 -16.49 3.77 -4.05
C LEU A 38 -17.51 4.25 -5.08
N ARG A 39 -17.59 5.59 -5.23
CA ARG A 39 -18.48 6.22 -6.21
C ARG A 39 -18.06 5.98 -7.66
N LEU A 40 -16.78 5.69 -7.88
CA LEU A 40 -16.20 5.46 -9.19
C LEU A 40 -15.53 4.08 -9.20
N PRO A 41 -15.57 3.37 -10.33
CA PRO A 41 -14.83 2.12 -10.48
C PRO A 41 -13.33 2.39 -10.31
N LEU A 42 -12.66 1.55 -9.53
CA LEU A 42 -11.23 1.65 -9.23
C LEU A 42 -10.56 0.30 -9.45
N SER A 43 -9.46 0.31 -10.20
CA SER A 43 -8.59 -0.84 -10.40
C SER A 43 -7.21 -0.49 -9.85
N ILE A 44 -6.66 -1.34 -8.99
CA ILE A 44 -5.36 -1.12 -8.33
C ILE A 44 -4.36 -2.15 -8.83
N ALA A 45 -3.21 -1.69 -9.33
CA ALA A 45 -2.10 -2.57 -9.68
C ALA A 45 -1.25 -2.87 -8.45
N VAL A 46 -1.01 -4.15 -8.18
CA VAL A 46 -0.12 -4.65 -7.11
C VAL A 46 0.93 -5.58 -7.70
N CYS A 47 2.08 -5.72 -7.03
CA CYS A 47 3.09 -6.70 -7.40
C CYS A 47 3.05 -7.87 -6.42
N ASN A 48 2.72 -9.07 -6.90
CA ASN A 48 2.80 -10.27 -6.09
C ASN A 48 4.26 -10.71 -5.97
N LEU A 49 4.81 -10.60 -4.76
CA LEU A 49 6.22 -10.89 -4.49
C LEU A 49 6.57 -12.39 -4.57
N HIS A 50 5.59 -13.29 -4.45
CA HIS A 50 5.82 -14.73 -4.63
C HIS A 50 5.95 -15.08 -6.12
N SER A 51 5.08 -14.51 -6.97
CA SER A 51 5.06 -14.80 -8.41
C SER A 51 5.96 -13.87 -9.23
N GLY A 52 6.34 -12.72 -8.67
CA GLY A 52 7.07 -11.64 -9.35
C GLY A 52 6.25 -10.92 -10.43
N LYS A 53 4.92 -11.06 -10.42
CA LYS A 53 4.02 -10.54 -11.46
C LYS A 53 3.13 -9.41 -10.93
N THR A 54 2.75 -8.53 -11.83
CA THR A 54 1.70 -7.54 -11.58
C THR A 54 0.34 -8.21 -11.61
N GLU A 55 -0.48 -7.91 -10.61
CA GLU A 55 -1.88 -8.32 -10.52
C GLU A 55 -2.75 -7.05 -10.42
N ILE A 56 -3.95 -7.11 -11.00
CA ILE A 56 -4.92 -6.01 -10.93
C ILE A 56 -6.03 -6.44 -9.97
N VAL A 57 -6.28 -5.61 -8.96
CA VAL A 57 -7.30 -5.83 -7.94
C VAL A 57 -8.43 -4.82 -8.15
N GLU A 58 -9.65 -5.32 -8.28
CA GLU A 58 -10.85 -4.52 -8.55
C GLU A 58 -11.99 -4.80 -7.57
N SER A 59 -11.78 -5.72 -6.61
CA SER A 59 -12.77 -6.12 -5.62
C SER A 59 -12.12 -6.59 -4.32
N GLY A 60 -12.90 -6.70 -3.25
CA GLY A 60 -12.43 -7.14 -1.93
C GLY A 60 -12.07 -5.97 -1.01
N LYS A 61 -11.02 -6.14 -0.18
CA LYS A 61 -10.61 -5.11 0.80
C LYS A 61 -9.81 -4.01 0.14
N LEU A 62 -10.39 -2.81 0.10
CA LEU A 62 -9.80 -1.65 -0.56
C LEU A 62 -8.47 -1.25 0.08
N PHE A 63 -8.42 -1.15 1.40
CA PHE A 63 -7.24 -0.63 2.10
C PHE A 63 -6.05 -1.57 1.95
N GLU A 64 -6.30 -2.88 1.92
CA GLU A 64 -5.27 -3.88 1.68
C GLU A 64 -4.66 -3.73 0.29
N ALA A 65 -5.49 -3.56 -0.75
CA ALA A 65 -5.02 -3.36 -2.11
C ALA A 65 -4.21 -2.05 -2.26
N VAL A 66 -4.68 -0.94 -1.67
CA VAL A 66 -3.95 0.34 -1.66
C VAL A 66 -2.60 0.19 -0.95
N MET A 67 -2.59 -0.42 0.24
CA MET A 67 -1.37 -0.67 1.00
C MET A 67 -0.37 -1.52 0.21
N ALA A 68 -0.82 -2.63 -0.36
CA ALA A 68 0.02 -3.53 -1.15
C ALA A 68 0.61 -2.84 -2.40
N SER A 69 -0.16 -1.98 -3.06
CA SER A 69 0.31 -1.18 -4.20
C SER A 69 1.37 -0.14 -3.81
N SER A 70 1.23 0.44 -2.62
CA SER A 70 2.16 1.45 -2.08
C SER A 70 3.40 0.87 -1.38
N ALA A 71 3.42 -0.44 -1.13
CA ALA A 71 4.48 -1.10 -0.39
C ALA A 71 5.79 -1.10 -1.18
N ILE A 72 6.84 -0.54 -0.59
CA ILE A 72 8.21 -0.59 -1.10
C ILE A 72 8.90 -1.82 -0.48
N PRO A 73 9.33 -2.81 -1.28
CA PRO A 73 10.06 -3.96 -0.78
C PRO A 73 11.27 -3.51 0.05
N LEU A 74 11.49 -4.16 1.21
CA LEU A 74 12.52 -3.85 2.23
C LEU A 74 12.19 -2.68 3.18
N VAL A 75 11.21 -1.84 2.86
CA VAL A 75 10.74 -0.76 3.77
C VAL A 75 9.53 -1.21 4.58
N PHE A 76 8.71 -2.08 3.99
CA PHE A 76 7.52 -2.65 4.62
C PHE A 76 7.68 -4.17 4.73
N ASN A 77 7.32 -4.73 5.89
CA ASN A 77 7.18 -6.17 6.00
C ASN A 77 5.93 -6.60 5.19
N PRO A 78 6.03 -7.64 4.36
CA PRO A 78 4.86 -8.27 3.74
C PRO A 78 3.93 -8.88 4.80
#